data_AF-A0A3R6V7H9-F1
#
_entry.id   AF-A0A3R6V7H9-F1
#
_cell.length_a   1.000
_cell.length_b   1.000
_cell.length_c   1.000
_cell.angle_alpha   90.00
_cell.angle_beta   90.00
_cell.angle_gamma   90.00
#
_symmetry.space_group_name_H-M   'P 1'
#
loop_
_entity.id
_entity.type
_entity.pdbx_description
1 polymer ?
#
loop_
_entity_poly.entity_id
_entity_poly.type
_entity_poly.pdbx_seq_one_letter_code
_entity_poly.pdbx_strand_id
1 'polypeptide(L)'
;MNYIRITKDNIDKEHICCAMSGKQSVVKKEWLRQRFDDGLVFYRSEERGKCFIEYIPAENAWVPIAADGYLYINCLWVSGSMKGHGYSNDLLEACICDARVQGKKGICILCAEGRKREFLADPKFLTYKGFRVADISDCGINLMYLSIESGAQPPYFKECAKHPVIEEAGFVLYYTDQCPYTYYWVPKVQEAAKEHGIPFNAIHITDKESAQNVPAPVTTYALFRDGQFLTQSIQSDKKFLALAGLQN
;
A
#
# COMPACT_ATOMS: atom_id res chain seq x y z
N MET A 1 1.80 11.17 22.25
CA MET A 1 2.86 11.21 21.22
C MET A 1 2.58 12.41 20.33
N ASN A 2 3.61 13.13 19.91
CA ASN A 2 3.45 14.21 18.94
C ASN A 2 3.65 13.68 17.52
N TYR A 3 2.93 14.27 16.57
CA TYR A 3 2.98 13.89 15.16
C TYR A 3 3.31 15.09 14.29
N ILE A 4 4.21 14.88 13.32
CA ILE A 4 4.58 15.87 12.31
C ILE A 4 3.88 15.51 11.01
N ARG A 5 3.18 16.48 10.42
CA ARG A 5 2.73 16.41 9.03
C ARG A 5 3.92 16.69 8.12
N ILE A 6 4.22 15.77 7.22
CA ILE A 6 5.21 15.99 6.17
C ILE A 6 4.56 16.81 5.05
N THR A 7 5.27 17.84 4.61
CA THR A 7 4.85 18.81 3.60
C THR A 7 6.01 19.07 2.64
N LYS A 8 5.74 19.78 1.53
CA LYS A 8 6.80 20.20 0.60
C LYS A 8 7.90 21.03 1.29
N ASP A 9 7.55 21.78 2.34
CA ASP A 9 8.47 22.71 3.01
C ASP A 9 9.42 22.02 4.00
N ASN A 10 9.00 20.90 4.60
CA ASN A 10 9.80 20.21 5.61
C ASN A 10 10.41 18.88 5.13
N ILE A 11 9.92 18.30 4.03
CA ILE A 11 10.27 16.94 3.61
C ILE A 11 11.77 16.69 3.45
N ASP A 12 12.57 17.70 3.09
CA ASP A 12 14.03 17.56 2.99
C ASP A 12 14.71 17.37 4.34
N LYS A 13 14.24 18.08 5.37
CA LYS A 13 14.78 18.02 6.74
C LYS A 13 14.26 16.81 7.50
N GLU A 14 13.07 16.34 7.14
CA GLU A 14 12.43 15.25 7.84
C GLU A 14 12.86 13.86 7.35
N HIS A 15 12.80 12.89 8.25
CA HIS A 15 12.93 11.47 7.89
C HIS A 15 11.57 10.93 7.47
N ILE A 16 11.57 9.99 6.51
CA ILE A 16 10.37 9.24 6.13
C ILE A 16 10.49 7.84 6.74
N CYS A 17 9.68 7.54 7.76
CA CYS A 17 9.78 6.36 8.62
C CYS A 17 9.89 5.00 7.91
N CYS A 18 9.43 4.90 6.66
CA CYS A 18 9.55 3.70 5.84
C CYS A 18 10.90 3.53 5.16
N ALA A 19 11.58 4.62 4.84
CA ALA A 19 12.71 4.57 3.93
C ALA A 19 14.00 4.21 4.69
N MET A 20 14.66 3.15 4.21
CA MET A 20 16.05 2.89 4.61
C MET A 20 16.93 4.07 4.14
N SER A 21 18.01 4.35 4.86
CA SER A 21 18.92 5.47 4.55
C SER A 21 19.41 5.45 3.09
N GLY A 22 19.73 6.62 2.54
CA GLY A 22 20.29 6.74 1.19
C GLY A 22 19.24 6.85 0.09
N LYS A 23 19.50 6.25 -1.07
CA LYS A 23 18.73 6.48 -2.32
C LYS A 23 17.24 6.13 -2.22
N GLN A 24 16.86 5.13 -1.41
CA GLN A 24 15.46 4.75 -1.18
C GLN A 24 14.65 5.90 -0.56
N SER A 25 15.26 6.67 0.35
CA SER A 25 14.60 7.83 0.94
C SER A 25 14.40 8.95 -0.08
N VAL A 26 15.28 9.09 -1.06
CA VAL A 26 15.15 10.12 -2.10
C VAL A 26 13.95 9.81 -2.98
N VAL A 27 13.83 8.57 -3.46
CA VAL A 27 12.70 8.13 -4.32
C VAL A 27 11.36 8.26 -3.58
N LYS A 28 11.27 7.81 -2.33
CA LYS A 28 10.03 7.96 -1.56
C LYS A 28 9.70 9.42 -1.26
N LYS A 29 10.70 10.27 -0.98
CA LYS A 29 10.44 11.71 -0.78
C LYS A 29 9.92 12.35 -2.07
N GLU A 30 10.46 11.96 -3.21
CA GLU A 30 10.00 12.45 -4.51
C GLU A 30 8.58 11.99 -4.83
N TRP A 31 8.27 10.71 -4.59
CA TRP A 31 6.89 10.20 -4.64
C TRP A 31 5.94 11.07 -3.79
N LEU A 32 6.30 11.32 -2.53
CA LEU A 32 5.47 12.12 -1.63
C LEU A 32 5.29 13.55 -2.15
N ARG A 33 6.36 14.21 -2.64
CA ARG A 33 6.26 15.56 -3.21
C ARG A 33 5.24 15.65 -4.34
N GLN A 34 5.29 14.71 -5.26
CA GLN A 34 4.37 14.68 -6.40
C GLN A 34 2.94 14.40 -5.95
N ARG A 35 2.75 13.47 -5.02
CA ARG A 35 1.42 13.09 -4.53
C ARG A 35 0.81 14.09 -3.56
N PHE A 36 1.59 14.99 -2.96
CA PHE A 36 1.04 16.09 -2.16
C PHE A 36 0.13 17.01 -2.98
N ASP A 37 0.41 17.19 -4.28
CA ASP A 37 -0.48 17.95 -5.18
C ASP A 37 -1.80 17.21 -5.46
N ASP A 38 -1.80 15.88 -5.32
CA ASP A 38 -2.99 15.03 -5.42
C ASP A 38 -3.76 14.93 -4.08
N GLY A 39 -3.34 15.69 -3.06
CA GLY A 39 -3.97 15.71 -1.73
C GLY A 39 -3.47 14.64 -0.76
N LEU A 40 -2.33 13.99 -1.04
CA LEU A 40 -1.74 13.03 -0.12
C LEU A 40 -1.36 13.70 1.21
N VAL A 41 -1.65 13.02 2.31
CA VAL A 41 -1.29 13.40 3.67
C VAL A 41 -0.40 12.32 4.26
N PHE A 42 0.69 12.74 4.89
CA PHE A 42 1.63 11.85 5.56
C PHE A 42 1.93 12.40 6.96
N TYR A 43 1.54 11.68 7.99
CA TYR A 43 1.87 11.98 9.39
C TYR A 43 2.82 10.94 9.95
N ARG A 44 3.87 11.37 10.65
CA ARG A 44 4.76 10.47 11.42
C ARG A 44 4.91 10.92 12.87
N SER A 45 5.27 10.00 13.77
CA SER A 45 5.71 10.35 15.13
C SER A 45 6.94 11.24 15.07
N GLU A 46 7.06 12.23 15.96
CA GLU A 46 8.29 13.02 16.13
C GLU A 46 9.51 12.13 16.40
N GLU A 47 9.32 11.14 17.28
CA GLU A 47 10.30 10.12 17.61
C GLU A 47 10.65 9.28 16.39
N ARG A 48 11.94 8.94 16.27
CA ARG A 48 12.42 8.05 15.21
C ARG A 48 11.85 6.65 15.43
N GLY A 49 11.12 6.17 14.44
CA GLY A 49 10.57 4.82 14.44
C GLY A 49 9.57 4.62 13.32
N LYS A 50 9.11 3.38 13.18
CA LYS A 50 8.03 3.02 12.27
C LYS A 50 6.69 3.29 12.97
N CYS A 51 6.27 4.55 12.97
CA CYS A 51 5.00 5.01 13.52
C CYS A 51 4.48 6.18 12.65
N PHE A 52 3.66 5.87 11.65
CA PHE A 52 3.15 6.85 10.69
C PHE A 52 1.86 6.36 10.03
N ILE A 53 1.16 7.29 9.38
CA ILE A 53 0.03 7.02 8.49
C ILE A 53 0.17 7.85 7.20
N GLU A 54 -0.22 7.24 6.08
CA GLU A 54 -0.26 7.84 4.74
C GLU A 54 -1.63 7.59 4.13
N TYR A 55 -2.31 8.64 3.69
CA TYR A 55 -3.61 8.56 3.03
C TYR A 55 -3.78 9.65 1.98
N ILE A 56 -4.75 9.46 1.09
CA ILE A 56 -5.02 10.34 -0.06
C ILE A 56 -6.51 10.31 -0.38
N PRO A 57 -7.11 11.35 -1.00
CA PRO A 57 -8.41 11.22 -1.64
C PRO A 57 -8.46 9.97 -2.53
N ALA A 58 -9.48 9.13 -2.37
CA ALA A 58 -9.51 7.82 -2.99
C ALA A 58 -9.62 7.87 -4.53
N GLU A 59 -10.14 8.98 -5.07
CA GLU A 59 -10.16 9.30 -6.51
C GLU A 59 -8.74 9.42 -7.07
N ASN A 60 -7.79 9.80 -6.22
CA ASN A 60 -6.37 9.91 -6.53
C ASN A 60 -5.53 8.72 -6.04
N ALA A 61 -6.16 7.72 -5.42
CA ALA A 61 -5.44 6.56 -4.93
C ALA A 61 -4.85 5.75 -6.09
N TRP A 62 -3.62 5.29 -5.91
CA TRP A 62 -2.91 4.46 -6.89
C TRP A 62 -3.30 2.99 -6.75
N VAL A 63 -4.59 2.70 -6.59
CA VAL A 63 -5.14 1.34 -6.52
C VAL A 63 -6.45 1.27 -7.32
N PRO A 64 -6.77 0.13 -7.95
CA PRO A 64 -7.94 -0.02 -8.82
C PRO A 64 -9.23 -0.22 -8.02
N ILE A 65 -9.68 0.85 -7.35
CA ILE A 65 -10.94 0.89 -6.59
C ILE A 65 -11.86 2.01 -7.10
N ALA A 66 -13.15 1.83 -6.92
CA ALA A 66 -14.17 2.86 -7.06
C ALA A 66 -14.60 3.29 -5.65
N ALA A 67 -14.19 4.49 -5.25
CA ALA A 67 -14.32 4.96 -3.88
C ALA A 67 -14.47 6.49 -3.81
N ASP A 68 -15.16 7.09 -4.79
CA ASP A 68 -15.34 8.54 -4.85
C ASP A 68 -16.00 9.08 -3.59
N GLY A 69 -15.41 10.12 -3.02
CA GLY A 69 -15.80 10.74 -1.75
C GLY A 69 -15.14 10.11 -0.52
N TYR A 70 -14.28 9.10 -0.65
CA TYR A 70 -13.54 8.52 0.47
C TYR A 70 -12.10 9.06 0.58
N LEU A 71 -11.47 8.89 1.75
CA LEU A 71 -10.01 8.83 1.83
C LEU A 71 -9.56 7.38 1.77
N TYR A 72 -8.50 7.12 1.02
CA TYR A 72 -7.84 5.82 0.98
C TYR A 72 -6.54 5.87 1.81
N ILE A 73 -6.43 4.97 2.78
CA ILE A 73 -5.20 4.81 3.56
C ILE A 73 -4.24 3.92 2.78
N ASN A 74 -3.17 4.53 2.25
CA ASN A 74 -2.08 3.82 1.59
C ASN A 74 -1.30 2.96 2.59
N CYS A 75 -1.06 3.48 3.79
CA CYS A 75 -0.28 2.76 4.79
C CYS A 75 -0.57 3.27 6.21
N LEU A 76 -0.72 2.34 7.16
CA LEU A 76 -0.73 2.62 8.60
C LEU A 76 0.25 1.65 9.25
N TRP A 77 1.37 2.15 9.77
CA TRP A 77 2.43 1.31 10.31
C TRP A 77 2.89 1.79 11.67
N VAL A 78 2.64 0.95 12.69
CA VAL A 78 3.22 1.08 14.03
C VAL A 78 3.97 -0.22 14.37
N SER A 79 5.28 -0.14 14.61
CA SER A 79 6.10 -1.33 14.90
C SER A 79 7.30 -1.10 15.83
N GLY A 80 7.91 -2.19 16.28
CA GLY A 80 9.02 -2.16 17.24
C GLY A 80 8.57 -1.66 18.61
N SER A 81 9.40 -0.82 19.22
CA SER A 81 9.12 -0.14 20.50
C SER A 81 7.88 0.76 20.47
N MET A 82 7.35 1.09 19.29
CA MET A 82 6.16 1.92 19.15
C MET A 82 4.84 1.15 19.35
N LYS A 83 4.87 -0.19 19.42
CA LYS A 83 3.66 -1.02 19.59
C LYS A 83 3.17 -1.02 21.04
N GLY A 84 1.86 -1.19 21.22
CA GLY A 84 1.25 -1.35 22.54
C GLY A 84 0.90 -0.06 23.26
N HIS A 85 1.24 1.11 22.69
CA HIS A 85 1.03 2.42 23.32
C HIS A 85 -0.22 3.17 22.82
N GLY A 86 -1.00 2.56 21.92
CA GLY A 86 -2.19 3.19 21.34
C GLY A 86 -1.93 4.13 20.16
N TYR A 87 -0.69 4.35 19.72
CA TYR A 87 -0.35 5.30 18.65
C TYR A 87 -1.04 5.05 17.30
N SER A 88 -1.41 3.81 16.99
CA SER A 88 -2.21 3.50 15.80
C SER A 88 -3.61 4.09 15.86
N ASN A 89 -4.15 4.28 17.08
CA ASN A 89 -5.45 4.90 17.30
C ASN A 89 -5.36 6.40 17.03
N ASP A 90 -4.33 7.06 17.54
CA ASP A 90 -4.11 8.50 17.36
C ASP A 90 -3.94 8.84 15.88
N LEU A 91 -3.12 8.07 15.16
CA LEU A 91 -2.90 8.24 13.73
C LEU A 91 -4.17 7.99 12.89
N LEU A 92 -4.95 6.97 13.26
CA LEU A 92 -6.22 6.67 12.59
C LEU A 92 -7.25 7.77 12.86
N GLU A 93 -7.36 8.27 14.09
CA GLU A 93 -8.28 9.35 14.44
C GLU A 93 -7.93 10.65 13.70
N ALA A 94 -6.64 10.95 13.49
CA ALA A 94 -6.22 12.07 12.67
C ALA A 94 -6.78 11.96 11.22
N CYS A 95 -6.70 10.78 10.61
CA CYS A 95 -7.27 10.53 9.28
C CYS A 95 -8.81 10.65 9.28
N ILE A 96 -9.49 10.14 10.30
CA ILE A 96 -10.95 10.24 10.44
C ILE A 96 -11.38 11.71 10.61
N CYS A 97 -10.68 12.48 11.44
CA CYS A 97 -10.92 13.91 11.61
C CYS A 97 -10.74 14.68 10.29
N ASP A 98 -9.67 14.41 9.55
CA ASP A 98 -9.46 15.00 8.23
C ASP A 98 -10.60 14.64 7.27
N ALA A 99 -11.05 13.39 7.25
CA ALA A 99 -12.19 12.96 6.44
C ALA A 99 -13.47 13.71 6.81
N ARG A 100 -13.76 13.91 8.10
CA ARG A 100 -14.92 14.70 8.57
C ARG A 100 -14.82 16.16 8.13
N VAL A 101 -13.68 16.81 8.34
CA VAL A 101 -13.45 18.22 7.97
C VAL A 101 -13.58 18.43 6.46
N GLN A 102 -13.15 17.46 5.66
CA GLN A 102 -13.25 17.50 4.20
C GLN A 102 -14.63 17.07 3.67
N GLY A 103 -15.59 16.73 4.54
CA GLY A 103 -16.92 16.26 4.12
C GLY A 103 -16.88 14.94 3.33
N LYS A 104 -15.94 14.04 3.65
CA LYS A 104 -15.78 12.74 3.00
C LYS A 104 -16.83 11.75 3.52
N LYS A 105 -17.26 10.84 2.64
CA LYS A 105 -18.20 9.74 2.92
C LYS A 105 -17.68 8.78 3.99
N GLY A 106 -16.36 8.59 4.02
CA GLY A 106 -15.68 7.69 4.93
C GLY A 106 -14.19 7.53 4.60
N ILE A 107 -13.60 6.50 5.17
CA ILE A 107 -12.22 6.09 4.89
C ILE A 107 -12.16 4.61 4.51
N CYS A 108 -11.21 4.23 3.66
CA CYS A 108 -11.04 2.86 3.19
C CYS A 108 -9.57 2.44 3.13
N ILE A 109 -9.32 1.12 3.18
CA ILE A 109 -7.98 0.54 3.28
C ILE A 109 -7.99 -0.91 2.79
N LEU A 110 -6.89 -1.36 2.19
CA LEU A 110 -6.71 -2.78 1.84
C LEU A 110 -6.31 -3.62 3.05
N CYS A 111 -6.93 -4.79 3.12
CA CYS A 111 -6.72 -5.81 4.13
C CYS A 111 -6.68 -7.19 3.46
N ALA A 112 -6.50 -8.24 4.24
CA ALA A 112 -6.55 -9.61 3.76
C ALA A 112 -7.67 -10.38 4.46
N GLU A 113 -8.32 -11.26 3.72
CA GLU A 113 -9.33 -12.15 4.29
C GLU A 113 -8.72 -13.11 5.32
N GLY A 114 -9.44 -13.31 6.43
CA GLY A 114 -9.15 -14.29 7.47
C GLY A 114 -7.98 -13.92 8.40
N ARG A 115 -6.81 -13.59 7.85
CA ARG A 115 -5.60 -13.28 8.64
C ARG A 115 -4.76 -12.20 8.01
N LYS A 116 -3.97 -11.53 8.85
CA LYS A 116 -2.96 -10.56 8.43
C LYS A 116 -1.99 -11.18 7.40
N ARG A 117 -1.75 -10.46 6.30
CA ARG A 117 -0.70 -10.75 5.32
C ARG A 117 0.34 -9.62 5.33
N GLU A 118 1.55 -9.90 4.83
CA GLU A 118 2.61 -8.88 4.77
C GLU A 118 2.14 -7.66 3.98
N PHE A 119 2.51 -6.46 4.47
CA PHE A 119 2.19 -5.15 3.88
C PHE A 119 0.70 -4.79 3.75
N LEU A 120 -0.22 -5.60 4.29
CA LEU A 120 -1.64 -5.28 4.40
C LEU A 120 -2.06 -5.00 5.85
N ALA A 121 -3.17 -4.27 6.00
CA ALA A 121 -3.72 -3.99 7.32
C ALA A 121 -4.14 -5.26 8.06
N ASP A 122 -4.19 -5.19 9.39
CA ASP A 122 -4.63 -6.31 10.21
C ASP A 122 -6.16 -6.33 10.31
N PRO A 123 -6.86 -7.39 9.84
CA PRO A 123 -8.33 -7.42 9.81
C PRO A 123 -8.94 -7.34 11.21
N LYS A 124 -8.27 -7.89 12.23
CA LYS A 124 -8.76 -7.84 13.62
C LYS A 124 -8.72 -6.42 14.18
N PHE A 125 -7.63 -5.69 13.89
CA PHE A 125 -7.51 -4.29 14.27
C PHE A 125 -8.56 -3.43 13.60
N LEU A 126 -8.76 -3.57 12.28
CA LEU A 126 -9.74 -2.79 11.53
C LEU A 126 -11.17 -3.07 12.01
N THR A 127 -11.51 -4.34 12.21
CA THR A 127 -12.83 -4.74 12.74
C THR A 127 -13.08 -4.15 14.13
N TYR A 128 -12.09 -4.21 15.02
CA TYR A 128 -12.17 -3.57 16.34
C TYR A 128 -12.38 -2.05 16.25
N LYS A 129 -11.87 -1.42 15.19
CA LYS A 129 -12.07 0.01 14.88
C LYS A 129 -13.38 0.30 14.14
N GLY A 130 -14.25 -0.68 13.95
CA GLY A 130 -15.56 -0.52 13.33
C GLY A 130 -15.54 -0.51 11.81
N PHE A 131 -14.40 -0.83 11.18
CA PHE A 131 -14.37 -1.04 9.72
C PHE A 131 -15.18 -2.29 9.35
N ARG A 132 -15.78 -2.25 8.18
CA ARG A 132 -16.54 -3.34 7.57
C ARG A 132 -15.91 -3.72 6.25
N VAL A 133 -16.09 -4.96 5.82
CA VAL A 133 -15.69 -5.39 4.47
C VAL A 133 -16.66 -4.76 3.47
N ALA A 134 -16.11 -4.13 2.44
CA ALA A 134 -16.86 -3.51 1.35
C ALA A 134 -16.90 -4.42 0.12
N ASP A 135 -15.75 -4.98 -0.26
CA ASP A 135 -15.59 -5.90 -1.38
C ASP A 135 -14.38 -6.82 -1.17
N ILE A 136 -14.34 -7.95 -1.87
CA ILE A 136 -13.31 -8.98 -1.78
C ILE A 136 -12.88 -9.37 -3.19
N SER A 137 -11.57 -9.40 -3.45
CA SER A 137 -11.02 -9.96 -4.68
C SER A 137 -10.82 -11.47 -4.58
N ASP A 138 -10.76 -12.16 -5.72
CA ASP A 138 -10.57 -13.61 -5.78
C ASP A 138 -9.25 -14.10 -5.16
N CYS A 139 -8.25 -13.22 -5.04
CA CYS A 139 -6.99 -13.55 -4.35
C CYS A 139 -7.05 -13.36 -2.83
N GLY A 140 -8.22 -13.04 -2.27
CA GLY A 140 -8.48 -12.87 -0.84
C GLY A 140 -7.90 -11.59 -0.25
N ILE A 141 -7.79 -10.53 -1.06
CA ILE A 141 -7.51 -9.16 -0.60
C ILE A 141 -8.85 -8.44 -0.50
N ASN A 142 -9.09 -7.82 0.67
CA ASN A 142 -10.36 -7.19 0.99
C ASN A 142 -10.20 -5.68 1.00
N LEU A 143 -11.18 -4.98 0.45
CA LEU A 143 -11.34 -3.56 0.67
C LEU A 143 -12.22 -3.37 1.91
N MET A 144 -11.68 -2.77 2.96
CA MET A 144 -12.43 -2.44 4.17
C MET A 144 -12.67 -0.94 4.24
N TYR A 145 -13.80 -0.55 4.83
CA TYR A 145 -14.19 0.86 4.96
C TYR A 145 -14.82 1.16 6.32
N LEU A 146 -14.67 2.41 6.74
CA LEU A 146 -15.36 3.01 7.88
C LEU A 146 -16.20 4.18 7.35
N SER A 147 -17.52 4.03 7.43
CA SER A 147 -18.47 5.07 7.02
C SER A 147 -18.48 6.21 8.04
N ILE A 148 -18.44 7.44 7.56
CA ILE A 148 -18.66 8.66 8.35
C ILE A 148 -20.06 9.20 8.05
N GLU A 149 -20.43 9.21 6.77
CA GLU A 149 -21.75 9.61 6.30
C GLU A 149 -22.73 8.43 6.39
N SER A 150 -23.96 8.70 6.80
CA SER A 150 -25.03 7.70 6.84
C SER A 150 -25.54 7.41 5.43
N GLY A 151 -25.65 6.12 5.08
CA GLY A 151 -26.16 5.70 3.77
C GLY A 151 -25.15 5.79 2.60
N ALA A 152 -23.89 6.13 2.88
CA ALA A 152 -22.85 6.12 1.87
C ALA A 152 -22.68 4.71 1.26
N GLN A 153 -22.61 4.65 -0.08
CA GLN A 153 -22.37 3.40 -0.79
C GLN A 153 -20.97 2.88 -0.46
N PRO A 154 -20.80 1.57 -0.15
CA PRO A 154 -19.49 0.99 0.10
C PRO A 154 -18.59 1.13 -1.13
N PRO A 155 -17.28 1.37 -0.94
CA PRO A 155 -16.33 1.34 -2.04
C PRO A 155 -16.11 -0.09 -2.53
N TYR A 156 -15.69 -0.27 -3.78
CA TYR A 156 -15.52 -1.62 -4.36
C TYR A 156 -14.30 -1.68 -5.30
N PHE A 157 -13.83 -2.89 -5.62
CA PHE A 157 -12.76 -3.06 -6.59
C PHE A 157 -13.28 -2.83 -8.00
N LYS A 158 -12.47 -2.21 -8.87
CA LYS A 158 -12.77 -2.22 -10.31
C LYS A 158 -12.66 -3.65 -10.85
N GLU A 159 -13.41 -3.95 -11.90
CA GLU A 159 -13.47 -5.29 -12.50
C GLU A 159 -12.10 -5.87 -12.86
N CYS A 160 -11.17 -5.03 -13.36
CA CYS A 160 -9.81 -5.47 -13.69
C CYS A 160 -9.06 -6.08 -12.49
N ALA A 161 -9.37 -5.65 -11.27
CA ALA A 161 -8.66 -6.06 -10.06
C ALA A 161 -9.43 -7.05 -9.19
N LYS A 162 -10.72 -7.25 -9.48
CA LYS A 162 -11.58 -8.18 -8.75
C LYS A 162 -11.16 -9.62 -8.97
N HIS A 163 -10.70 -9.92 -10.20
CA HIS A 163 -10.27 -11.25 -10.63
C HIS A 163 -8.81 -11.19 -11.12
N PRO A 164 -7.81 -11.21 -10.22
CA PRO A 164 -6.41 -11.00 -10.60
C PRO A 164 -5.89 -12.13 -11.49
N VAL A 165 -5.82 -11.84 -12.79
CA VAL A 165 -5.33 -12.75 -13.83
C VAL A 165 -4.63 -11.94 -14.91
N ILE A 166 -3.58 -12.52 -15.48
CA ILE A 166 -2.86 -11.95 -16.64
C ILE A 166 -2.66 -13.04 -17.70
N GLU A 167 -2.32 -12.66 -18.93
CA GLU A 167 -2.10 -13.62 -20.02
C GLU A 167 -0.66 -14.14 -20.06
N GLU A 168 0.27 -13.38 -19.48
CA GLU A 168 1.70 -13.63 -19.57
C GLU A 168 2.14 -14.85 -18.75
N ALA A 169 2.95 -15.69 -19.39
CA ALA A 169 3.63 -16.81 -18.76
C ALA A 169 4.89 -16.37 -17.99
N GLY A 170 5.37 -17.23 -17.08
CA GLY A 170 6.52 -16.92 -16.23
C GLY A 170 6.16 -15.94 -15.12
N PHE A 171 7.17 -15.28 -14.54
CA PHE A 171 6.96 -14.32 -13.47
C PHE A 171 6.75 -12.91 -14.00
N VAL A 172 5.67 -12.26 -13.57
CA VAL A 172 5.39 -10.86 -13.89
C VAL A 172 5.14 -10.09 -12.60
N LEU A 173 5.86 -8.99 -12.41
CA LEU A 173 5.74 -8.12 -11.25
C LEU A 173 5.23 -6.75 -11.66
N TYR A 174 4.08 -6.35 -11.11
CA TYR A 174 3.61 -4.97 -11.12
C TYR A 174 4.03 -4.28 -9.82
N TYR A 175 4.63 -3.09 -9.90
CA TYR A 175 5.04 -2.35 -8.71
C TYR A 175 5.04 -0.83 -8.92
N THR A 176 5.05 -0.09 -7.81
CA THR A 176 5.18 1.37 -7.77
C THR A 176 6.30 1.79 -6.80
N ASP A 177 6.70 3.06 -6.88
CA ASP A 177 7.62 3.69 -5.93
C ASP A 177 6.96 4.10 -4.59
N GLN A 178 5.68 3.75 -4.37
CA GLN A 178 4.95 4.09 -3.13
C GLN A 178 5.64 3.51 -1.89
N CYS A 179 6.18 2.30 -1.96
CA CYS A 179 6.88 1.68 -0.83
C CYS A 179 8.39 1.70 -1.10
N PRO A 180 9.23 2.32 -0.25
CA PRO A 180 10.67 2.43 -0.51
C PRO A 180 11.40 1.08 -0.57
N TYR A 181 10.78 0.01 -0.09
CA TYR A 181 11.31 -1.34 -0.18
C TYR A 181 11.36 -1.87 -1.63
N THR A 182 10.49 -1.40 -2.53
CA THR A 182 10.48 -1.83 -3.94
C THR A 182 11.75 -1.40 -4.64
N TYR A 183 12.21 -0.17 -4.41
CA TYR A 183 13.49 0.34 -4.92
C TYR A 183 14.67 -0.58 -4.59
N TYR A 184 14.69 -1.18 -3.40
CA TYR A 184 15.78 -2.06 -2.98
C TYR A 184 15.63 -3.48 -3.51
N TRP A 185 14.42 -4.03 -3.41
CA TRP A 185 14.21 -5.46 -3.64
C TRP A 185 13.90 -5.83 -5.09
N VAL A 186 13.25 -4.95 -5.86
CA VAL A 186 12.93 -5.23 -7.27
C VAL A 186 14.21 -5.49 -8.08
N PRO A 187 15.26 -4.64 -8.04
CA PRO A 187 16.49 -4.91 -8.80
C PRO A 187 17.19 -6.21 -8.39
N LYS A 188 17.17 -6.54 -7.09
CA LYS A 188 17.76 -7.78 -6.57
C LYS A 188 17.04 -9.03 -7.04
N VAL A 189 15.70 -8.96 -7.10
CA VAL A 189 14.89 -10.06 -7.64
C VAL A 189 15.13 -10.22 -9.14
N GLN A 190 15.24 -9.12 -9.90
CA GLN A 190 15.60 -9.15 -11.32
C GLN A 190 16.98 -9.78 -11.55
N GLU A 191 17.98 -9.41 -10.74
CA GLU A 191 19.33 -9.99 -10.78
C GLU A 191 19.31 -11.49 -10.47
N ALA A 192 18.66 -11.88 -9.38
CA ALA A 192 18.52 -13.29 -9.00
C ALA A 192 17.80 -14.12 -10.08
N ALA A 193 16.73 -13.58 -10.67
CA ALA A 193 16.02 -14.23 -11.77
C ALA A 193 16.94 -14.44 -12.99
N LYS A 194 17.71 -13.41 -13.35
CA LYS A 194 18.68 -13.46 -14.46
C LYS A 194 19.77 -14.50 -14.21
N GLU A 195 20.34 -14.53 -13.01
CA GLU A 195 21.40 -15.48 -12.62
C GLU A 195 20.93 -16.95 -12.71
N HIS A 196 19.65 -17.21 -12.43
CA HIS A 196 19.08 -18.56 -12.44
C HIS A 196 18.30 -18.89 -13.72
N GLY A 197 18.33 -18.03 -14.73
CA GLY A 197 17.62 -18.23 -16.00
C GLY A 197 16.09 -18.27 -15.87
N ILE A 198 15.52 -17.60 -14.86
CA ILE A 198 14.08 -17.53 -14.62
C ILE A 198 13.48 -16.41 -15.50
N PRO A 199 12.49 -16.70 -16.36
CA PRO A 199 11.74 -15.66 -17.07
C PRO A 199 11.02 -14.73 -16.09
N PHE A 200 11.44 -13.47 -16.05
CA PHE A 200 10.92 -12.47 -15.12
C PHE A 200 10.76 -11.12 -15.81
N ASN A 201 9.56 -10.56 -15.74
CA ASN A 201 9.22 -9.23 -16.23
C ASN A 201 8.81 -8.32 -15.07
N ALA A 202 9.42 -7.13 -14.96
CA ALA A 202 9.03 -6.12 -13.99
C ALA A 202 8.41 -4.92 -14.70
N ILE A 203 7.12 -4.68 -14.42
CA ILE A 203 6.32 -3.58 -14.93
C ILE A 203 6.29 -2.49 -13.85
N HIS A 204 7.08 -1.45 -14.07
CA HIS A 204 7.08 -0.27 -13.19
C HIS A 204 5.91 0.65 -13.56
N ILE A 205 4.97 0.82 -12.65
CA ILE A 205 3.83 1.71 -12.82
C ILE A 205 4.23 3.13 -12.39
N THR A 206 4.27 4.05 -13.35
CA THR A 206 4.77 5.41 -13.15
C THR A 206 3.69 6.49 -13.19
N ASP A 207 2.43 6.11 -13.44
CA ASP A 207 1.30 7.01 -13.50
C ASP A 207 0.04 6.44 -12.83
N LYS A 208 -0.85 7.35 -12.42
CA LYS A 208 -2.07 7.04 -11.67
C LYS A 208 -3.06 6.23 -12.51
N GLU A 209 -3.21 6.55 -13.79
CA GLU A 209 -4.19 5.92 -14.66
C GLU A 209 -3.85 4.44 -14.85
N SER A 210 -2.59 4.12 -15.14
CA SER A 210 -2.08 2.76 -15.18
C SER A 210 -2.31 2.05 -13.84
N ALA A 211 -1.94 2.67 -12.71
CA ALA A 211 -2.12 2.08 -11.38
C ALA A 211 -3.59 1.73 -11.08
N GLN A 212 -4.52 2.57 -11.51
CA GLN A 212 -5.95 2.36 -11.31
C GLN A 212 -6.58 1.35 -12.29
N ASN A 213 -5.80 0.77 -13.20
CA ASN A 213 -6.24 -0.23 -14.18
C ASN A 213 -5.42 -1.54 -14.15
N VAL A 214 -4.48 -1.68 -13.21
CA VAL A 214 -3.68 -2.91 -13.02
C VAL A 214 -4.59 -4.10 -12.70
N PRO A 215 -4.28 -5.31 -13.21
CA PRO A 215 -5.07 -6.52 -12.96
C PRO A 215 -4.87 -7.12 -11.56
N ALA A 216 -4.75 -6.28 -10.54
CA ALA A 216 -4.49 -6.69 -9.15
C ALA A 216 -5.08 -5.67 -8.17
N PRO A 217 -5.64 -6.09 -7.02
CA PRO A 217 -6.22 -5.18 -6.02
C PRO A 217 -5.17 -4.29 -5.33
N VAL A 218 -3.89 -4.56 -5.55
CA VAL A 218 -2.75 -3.86 -4.95
C VAL A 218 -1.69 -3.58 -6.01
N THR A 219 -1.07 -2.41 -5.93
CA THR A 219 -0.13 -1.89 -6.94
C THR A 219 1.24 -1.60 -6.36
N THR A 220 1.40 -1.63 -5.03
CA THR A 220 2.70 -1.46 -4.38
C THR A 220 3.66 -2.57 -4.83
N TYR A 221 3.18 -3.82 -4.84
CA TYR A 221 3.89 -5.00 -5.30
C TYR A 221 2.84 -6.09 -5.55
N ALA A 222 2.73 -6.57 -6.78
CA ALA A 222 1.85 -7.68 -7.15
C ALA A 222 2.59 -8.61 -8.11
N LEU A 223 2.98 -9.77 -7.59
CA LEU A 223 3.71 -10.79 -8.32
C LEU A 223 2.74 -11.86 -8.81
N PHE A 224 2.86 -12.17 -10.09
CA PHE A 224 2.14 -13.23 -10.80
C PHE A 224 3.12 -14.32 -11.22
N ARG A 225 2.58 -15.53 -11.39
CA ARG A 225 3.27 -16.65 -12.03
C ARG A 225 2.28 -17.36 -12.94
N ASP A 226 2.64 -17.48 -14.21
CA ASP A 226 1.87 -18.24 -15.22
C ASP A 226 0.40 -17.79 -15.26
N GLY A 227 0.20 -16.47 -15.37
CA GLY A 227 -1.13 -15.84 -15.41
C GLY A 227 -1.84 -15.69 -14.06
N GLN A 228 -1.37 -16.33 -12.99
CA GLN A 228 -2.06 -16.35 -11.70
C GLN A 228 -1.40 -15.45 -10.66
N PHE A 229 -2.21 -14.73 -9.88
CA PHE A 229 -1.70 -13.94 -8.76
C PHE A 229 -1.03 -14.84 -7.73
N LEU A 230 0.22 -14.54 -7.42
CA LEU A 230 1.03 -15.33 -6.50
C LEU A 230 1.11 -14.66 -5.12
N THR A 231 1.48 -13.38 -5.08
CA THR A 231 1.62 -12.65 -3.81
C THR A 231 1.73 -11.14 -3.97
N GLN A 232 1.25 -10.41 -2.97
CA GLN A 232 1.52 -8.97 -2.76
C GLN A 232 2.67 -8.68 -1.81
N SER A 233 3.25 -9.73 -1.21
CA SER A 233 4.40 -9.58 -0.32
C SER A 233 5.61 -9.13 -1.13
N ILE A 234 6.30 -8.09 -0.67
CA ILE A 234 7.59 -7.69 -1.27
C ILE A 234 8.59 -8.84 -1.07
N GLN A 235 9.14 -9.35 -2.17
CA GLN A 235 10.05 -10.48 -2.17
C GLN A 235 11.50 -10.02 -1.98
N SER A 236 12.26 -10.73 -1.15
CA SER A 236 13.71 -10.73 -1.27
C SER A 236 14.14 -11.68 -2.40
N ASP A 237 15.39 -11.60 -2.81
CA ASP A 237 16.06 -12.62 -3.65
C ASP A 237 15.76 -14.05 -3.17
N LYS A 238 16.01 -14.35 -1.90
CA LYS A 238 15.77 -15.69 -1.32
C LYS A 238 14.30 -16.10 -1.33
N LYS A 239 13.38 -15.20 -0.97
CA LYS A 239 11.94 -15.50 -0.98
C LYS A 239 11.45 -15.76 -2.41
N PHE A 240 11.93 -14.97 -3.37
CA PHE A 240 11.62 -15.15 -4.79
C PHE A 240 12.13 -16.49 -5.33
N LEU A 241 13.39 -16.84 -5.06
CA LEU A 241 13.96 -18.13 -5.51
C LEU A 241 13.20 -19.32 -4.93
N ALA A 242 12.74 -19.23 -3.67
CA ALA A 242 11.87 -20.24 -3.09
C ALA A 242 10.52 -20.37 -3.83
N LEU A 243 9.92 -19.25 -4.25
CA LEU A 243 8.71 -19.27 -5.10
C LEU A 243 8.94 -19.85 -6.50
N ALA A 244 10.17 -19.71 -7.01
CA ALA A 244 10.61 -20.32 -8.27
C ALA A 244 10.95 -21.81 -8.15
N GLY A 245 10.90 -22.40 -6.95
CA GLY A 245 11.24 -23.80 -6.70
C GLY A 245 12.75 -24.06 -6.58
N LEU A 246 13.56 -23.01 -6.44
CA LEU A 246 15.00 -23.07 -6.22
C LEU A 246 15.28 -22.83 -4.74
N GLN A 247 15.06 -23.86 -3.91
CA GLN A 247 15.56 -23.85 -2.53
C GLN A 247 16.95 -24.49 -2.52
N ASN A 248 17.92 -23.80 -1.92
CA ASN A 248 19.09 -24.42 -1.30
C ASN A 248 18.72 -24.87 0.12
#